data_AF-A0A7C2UIY6-F1
#
_entry.id   AF-A0A7C2UIY6-F1
#
_cell.length_a   1.000
_cell.length_b   1.000
_cell.length_c   1.000
_cell.angle_alpha   90.00
_cell.angle_beta   90.00
_cell.angle_gamma   90.00
#
_symmetry.space_group_name_H-M   'P 1'
#
loop_
_entity.id
_entity.type
_entity.pdbx_description
1 polymer ?
#
loop_
_entity_poly.entity_id
_entity_poly.type
_entity_poly.pdbx_seq_one_letter_code
_entity_poly.pdbx_strand_id
1 'polypeptide(L)' 'MGVGEAGRARVGDFPRPRLVASRCLGFEHCRYDGSVISAPHVQALAGEVKFLTVCPEMAIGLP' A
#
# COMPACT_ATOMS: atom_id res chain seq x y z
N MET A 1 -37.55 -6.71 -19.64
CA MET A 1 -37.29 -5.52 -18.82
C MET A 1 -35.92 -5.70 -18.18
N GLY A 2 -34.89 -5.18 -18.86
CA GLY A 2 -33.50 -5.33 -18.44
C GLY A 2 -33.20 -4.38 -17.30
N VAL A 3 -32.71 -4.95 -16.19
CA VAL A 3 -32.00 -4.18 -15.18
C VAL A 3 -30.71 -3.68 -15.83
N GLY A 4 -30.59 -2.36 -15.98
CA GLY A 4 -29.48 -1.72 -16.66
C GLY A 4 -28.17 -1.92 -15.90
N GLU A 5 -27.13 -2.35 -16.62
CA GLU A 5 -25.72 -2.40 -16.19
C GLU A 5 -25.11 -0.99 -16.05
N ALA A 6 -25.73 -0.10 -15.29
CA ALA A 6 -25.15 1.20 -14.95
C ALA A 6 -24.57 1.12 -13.53
N GLY A 7 -23.29 0.73 -13.39
CA GLY A 7 -22.63 0.89 -12.09
C GLY A 7 -21.36 0.09 -11.79
N ARG A 8 -20.89 -0.79 -12.68
CA ARG A 8 -19.65 -1.56 -12.43
C ARG A 8 -18.56 -1.11 -13.39
N ALA A 9 -17.71 -0.18 -12.95
CA ALA A 9 -16.52 0.21 -13.71
C ALA A 9 -15.64 -1.02 -13.97
N ARG A 10 -15.04 -1.08 -15.16
CA ARG A 10 -14.22 -2.23 -15.57
C ARG A 10 -12.85 -2.17 -14.87
N VAL A 11 -12.27 -3.34 -14.59
CA VAL A 11 -10.85 -3.43 -14.20
C VAL A 11 -10.04 -2.81 -15.34
N GLY A 12 -9.52 -1.59 -15.12
CA GLY A 12 -8.89 -0.75 -16.14
C GLY A 12 -9.36 0.71 -16.15
N ASP A 13 -10.59 0.99 -15.71
CA ASP A 13 -11.15 2.37 -15.69
C ASP A 13 -10.93 3.10 -14.35
N PHE A 14 -10.39 2.40 -13.35
CA PHE A 14 -10.15 2.96 -12.04
C PHE A 14 -8.81 3.68 -11.99
N PRO A 15 -8.75 4.91 -11.44
CA PRO A 15 -7.47 5.57 -11.21
C PRO A 15 -6.63 4.74 -10.24
N ARG A 16 -5.32 4.64 -10.52
CA ARG A 16 -4.37 3.97 -9.61
C ARG A 16 -4.40 4.63 -8.23
N PRO A 17 -4.83 3.91 -7.16
CA PRO A 17 -4.93 4.48 -5.84
C PRO A 17 -3.55 4.86 -5.28
N ARG A 18 -3.51 5.87 -4.42
CA ARG A 18 -2.32 6.20 -3.62
C ARG A 18 -2.52 5.66 -2.20
N LEU A 19 -1.67 4.74 -1.78
CA LEU A 19 -1.76 4.11 -0.46
C LEU A 19 -0.57 4.51 0.40
N VAL A 20 -0.82 4.87 1.65
CA VAL A 20 0.23 5.01 2.65
C VAL A 20 0.50 3.65 3.27
N ALA A 21 1.77 3.26 3.37
CA ALA A 21 2.18 2.03 4.02
C ALA A 21 3.37 2.28 4.95
N SER A 22 3.41 1.59 6.09
CA SER A 22 4.58 1.65 6.98
C SER A 22 5.81 1.04 6.30
N ARG A 23 6.97 1.72 6.36
CA ARG A 23 8.23 1.26 5.74
C ARG A 23 8.69 -0.10 6.25
N CYS A 24 8.41 -0.43 7.51
CA CYS A 24 8.75 -1.75 8.07
C CYS A 24 7.96 -2.92 7.45
N LEU A 25 6.88 -2.67 6.69
CA LEU A 25 6.07 -3.70 6.02
C LEU A 25 6.67 -4.12 4.67
N GLY A 26 7.84 -4.75 4.72
CA GLY A 26 8.49 -5.32 3.54
C GLY A 26 9.35 -4.36 2.72
N PHE A 27 9.53 -3.10 3.16
CA PHE A 27 10.30 -2.10 2.42
C PHE A 27 11.67 -1.78 3.03
N GLU A 28 11.77 -1.59 4.35
CA GLU A 28 12.99 -1.12 5.01
C GLU A 28 13.14 -1.62 6.47
N HIS A 29 14.40 -1.76 6.90
CA HIS A 29 14.81 -2.11 8.28
C HIS A 29 14.66 -0.93 9.26
N CYS A 30 13.46 -0.37 9.38
CA CYS A 30 13.19 0.81 10.21
C CYS A 30 12.28 0.50 11.41
N ARG A 31 12.14 -0.78 11.78
CA ARG A 31 11.47 -1.18 13.02
C ARG A 31 12.46 -1.02 14.17
N TYR A 32 11.97 -0.74 15.37
CA TYR A 32 12.81 -0.58 16.58
C TYR A 32 13.79 -1.75 16.85
N ASP A 33 13.50 -2.96 16.37
CA ASP A 33 14.35 -4.16 16.50
C ASP A 33 15.22 -4.44 15.27
N GLY A 34 15.23 -3.53 14.29
CA GLY A 34 15.94 -3.66 13.02
C GLY A 34 15.34 -4.68 12.05
N SER A 35 14.24 -5.36 12.39
CA SER A 35 13.62 -6.36 11.52
C SER A 35 12.73 -5.74 10.44
N VAL A 36 12.52 -6.48 9.34
CA VAL A 36 11.52 -6.17 8.32
C VAL A 36 10.37 -7.15 8.47
N ILE A 37 9.14 -6.63 8.52
CA ILE A 37 7.92 -7.44 8.62
C ILE A 37 7.58 -7.99 7.23
N SER A 38 7.45 -9.31 7.12
CA SER A 38 6.91 -9.95 5.92
C SER A 38 5.46 -9.53 5.70
N ALA A 39 5.17 -8.92 4.54
CA ALA A 39 3.86 -8.35 4.21
C ALA A 39 3.39 -8.78 2.81
N PRO A 40 3.04 -10.07 2.61
CA PRO A 40 2.68 -10.62 1.29
C PRO A 40 1.49 -9.90 0.64
N HIS A 41 0.53 -9.43 1.45
CA HIS A 41 -0.62 -8.65 0.96
C HIS A 41 -0.22 -7.26 0.44
N VAL A 42 0.76 -6.61 1.08
CA VAL A 42 1.30 -5.32 0.61
C VAL A 42 2.03 -5.52 -0.72
N GLN A 43 2.81 -6.60 -0.82
CA GLN A 43 3.49 -6.97 -2.06
C GLN A 43 2.51 -7.28 -3.20
N ALA A 44 1.41 -7.99 -2.92
CA ALA A 44 0.38 -8.28 -3.90
C ALA A 44 -0.28 -7.01 -4.48
N LEU A 45 -0.31 -5.91 -3.72
CA LEU A 45 -0.87 -4.63 -4.16
C LEU A 45 0.10 -3.77 -4.97
N ALA A 46 1.41 -4.07 -5.00
CA ALA A 46 2.43 -3.21 -5.60
C ALA A 46 2.22 -2.93 -7.10
N GLY A 47 1.55 -3.83 -7.83
CA GLY A 47 1.18 -3.64 -9.23
C GLY A 47 -0.05 -2.78 -9.46
N GLU A 48 -0.89 -2.60 -8.44
CA GLU A 48 -2.22 -1.98 -8.55
C GLU A 48 -2.26 -0.57 -7.96
N VAL A 49 -1.32 -0.24 -7.06
CA VAL A 49 -1.32 1.02 -6.32
C VAL A 49 0.02 1.76 -6.41
N LYS A 50 -0.01 3.06 -6.10
CA LYS A 50 1.20 3.84 -5.84
C LYS A 50 1.40 3.98 -4.34
N PHE A 51 2.43 3.33 -3.81
CA PHE A 51 2.77 3.45 -2.39
C PHE A 51 3.46 4.78 -2.07
N LEU A 52 3.06 5.39 -0.96
CA LEU A 52 3.83 6.37 -0.21
C LEU A 52 4.26 5.67 1.09
N THR A 53 5.51 5.24 1.15
CA THR A 53 6.02 4.54 2.33
C THR A 53 6.49 5.54 3.39
N VAL A 54 6.11 5.32 4.64
CA VAL A 54 6.47 6.21 5.77
C VAL A 54 6.97 5.41 6.98
N CYS A 55 7.92 5.95 7.74
CA CYS A 55 8.16 5.49 9.12
C CYS A 55 8.08 6.72 10.00
N PRO A 56 6.98 6.89 10.77
CA PRO A 56 6.82 8.03 11.65
C PRO A 56 7.94 8.13 12.69
N GLU A 57 8.40 7.00 13.24
CA GLU A 57 9.48 6.92 14.24
C GLU A 57 10.77 7.58 13.72
N MET A 58 11.25 7.12 12.56
CA MET A 58 12.44 7.72 11.93
C MET A 58 12.20 9.18 11.50
N ALA A 59 10.99 9.53 11.06
CA ALA A 59 10.68 10.89 10.61
C ALA A 59 10.71 11.92 11.75
N ILE A 60 10.47 11.47 13.00
CA ILE A 60 10.61 12.31 14.20
C ILE A 60 11.97 12.16 14.88
N GLY A 61 12.92 11.42 14.28
CA GLY A 61 14.29 11.28 14.76
C GLY A 61 14.51 10.21 15.82
N LEU A 62 13.59 9.25 15.96
CA LEU A 62 13.88 8.05 16.75
C LEU A 62 14.90 7.15 16.03
N PRO A 63 15.77 6.45 16.79
CA PRO A 63 16.76 5.52 16.24
C PRO A 63 16.11 4.27 15.63
#